data_AF-A0A967YTZ2-F1
#
_entry.id   AF-A0A967YTZ2-F1
#
_cell.length_a   1.000
_cell.length_b   1.000
_cell.length_c   1.000
_cell.angle_alpha   90.00
_cell.angle_beta   90.00
_cell.angle_gamma   90.00
#
_symmetry.space_group_name_H-M   'P 1'
#
loop_
_entity.id
_entity.type
_entity.pdbx_description
1 polymer ?
#
loop_
_entity_poly.entity_id
_entity_poly.type
_entity_poly.pdbx_seq_one_letter_code
_entity_poly.pdbx_strand_id
1 'polypeptide(L)'
;MFAPSGGFGQGREDAKRLIQKLDRELEFARELLQSFPDSRAQSMIDKAQMLRDEAVSILQQDRLQPRDVAEARAKVNQAFALIKQAVRIVLDGPLRRLRNRLEELMRQVEHLVLGGGCKAGERLLREAKQIQRECENAFAAKDFAKAAELCDGAMTVAKQALQLCQKIIEEKRRFENLRDRARDAVERSGNQRAKEVYHKALNLAGSAEEALRNGDTQLAKRLYNQSLMLLVRAMDMANVDSPQVIDQTDVARSRLKELMAQARECLRESNQPRARLLFERARRLATEAELAGKEGRHHEALWKVELAEKMLRRVCQMSGDGDGRRISNRISHEIVNAKTDIAEARSKLAGDAPKDAEMLINMAEFAIDRAERALNARRDRFALAAVLASQRFLTHVERVLQTQDKSDVTKEIVQLQLQRLDEAIAESENRIQLASEDWNRHFLNGAKEIRQFVVESIQKGNYRAAHEGIQVAFDLVRKSLKSVPRN
;
A
#
# COMPACT_ATOMS: atom_id res chain seq x y z
N MET A 1 66.60 -54.11 24.18
CA MET A 1 65.76 -53.89 22.99
C MET A 1 64.64 -52.93 23.37
N PHE A 2 64.75 -51.65 23.01
CA PHE A 2 63.68 -50.66 23.22
C PHE A 2 62.78 -50.68 21.99
N ALA A 3 61.52 -51.06 22.18
CA ALA A 3 60.50 -50.98 21.14
C ALA A 3 60.12 -49.50 20.89
N PRO A 4 59.78 -49.13 19.64
CA PRO A 4 59.56 -47.74 19.27
C PRO A 4 58.16 -47.28 19.72
N SER A 5 58.12 -46.42 20.73
CA SER A 5 56.89 -45.76 21.24
C SER A 5 56.36 -44.64 20.32
N GLY A 6 56.82 -44.55 19.07
CA GLY A 6 56.64 -43.38 18.20
C GLY A 6 55.31 -43.28 17.44
N GLY A 7 54.56 -44.38 17.28
CA GLY A 7 53.36 -44.40 16.42
C GLY A 7 52.08 -43.84 17.06
N PHE A 8 51.97 -43.86 18.38
CA PHE A 8 50.73 -43.47 19.10
C PHE A 8 50.59 -41.97 19.31
N GLY A 9 51.70 -41.26 19.50
CA GLY A 9 51.72 -39.79 19.61
C GLY A 9 51.29 -39.10 18.32
N GLN A 10 51.80 -39.57 17.17
CA GLN A 10 51.43 -39.06 15.84
C GLN A 10 49.94 -39.26 15.52
N GLY A 11 49.39 -40.44 15.85
CA GLY A 11 47.97 -40.73 15.61
C GLY A 11 47.00 -39.80 16.34
N ARG A 12 47.37 -39.36 17.55
CA ARG A 12 46.61 -38.42 18.40
C ARG A 12 46.76 -36.97 17.93
N GLU A 13 47.95 -36.56 17.51
CA GLU A 13 48.18 -35.21 16.96
C GLU A 13 47.44 -35.01 15.63
N ASP A 14 47.42 -36.03 14.76
CA ASP A 14 46.68 -36.00 13.51
C ASP A 14 45.16 -35.91 13.72
N ALA A 15 44.63 -36.64 14.72
CA ALA A 15 43.21 -36.57 15.08
C ALA A 15 42.83 -35.18 15.62
N LYS A 16 43.70 -34.56 16.43
CA LYS A 16 43.53 -33.18 16.89
C LYS A 16 43.55 -32.17 15.74
N ARG A 17 44.45 -32.33 14.77
CA ARG A 17 44.48 -31.49 13.55
C ARG A 17 43.23 -31.64 12.69
N LEU A 18 42.66 -32.85 12.61
CA LEU A 18 41.41 -33.11 11.90
C LEU A 18 40.21 -32.45 12.60
N ILE A 19 40.16 -32.46 13.93
CA ILE A 19 39.12 -31.75 14.70
C ILE A 19 39.24 -30.24 14.52
N GLN A 20 40.45 -29.67 14.54
CA GLN A 20 40.63 -28.23 14.26
C GLN A 20 40.17 -27.84 12.85
N LYS A 21 40.34 -28.73 11.85
CA LYS A 21 39.78 -28.51 10.52
C LYS A 21 38.25 -28.62 10.52
N LEU A 22 37.69 -29.56 11.26
CA LEU A 22 36.25 -29.76 11.40
C LEU A 22 35.58 -28.55 12.06
N ASP A 23 36.20 -28.00 13.11
CA ASP A 23 35.70 -26.82 13.82
C ASP A 23 35.60 -25.61 12.87
N ARG A 24 36.60 -25.39 12.00
CA ARG A 24 36.57 -24.34 10.96
C ARG A 24 35.48 -24.57 9.90
N GLU A 25 35.27 -25.81 9.46
CA GLU A 25 34.19 -26.10 8.49
C GLU A 25 32.80 -26.01 9.12
N LEU A 26 32.65 -26.33 10.41
CA LEU A 26 31.42 -26.13 11.16
C LEU A 26 31.09 -24.64 11.32
N GLU A 27 32.08 -23.80 11.65
CA GLU A 27 31.92 -22.34 11.71
C GLU A 27 31.44 -21.78 10.36
N PHE A 28 32.14 -22.11 9.28
CA PHE A 28 31.76 -21.71 7.93
C PHE A 28 30.33 -22.16 7.55
N ALA A 29 29.96 -23.40 7.87
CA ALA A 29 28.64 -23.92 7.57
C ALA A 29 27.53 -23.26 8.41
N ARG A 30 27.82 -22.82 9.64
CA ARG A 30 26.90 -22.03 10.46
C ARG A 30 26.72 -20.61 9.94
N GLU A 31 27.79 -19.96 9.50
CA GLU A 31 27.71 -18.63 8.85
C GLU A 31 26.83 -18.68 7.58
N LEU A 32 26.97 -19.75 6.79
CA LEU A 32 26.12 -20.03 5.64
C LEU A 32 24.64 -20.22 6.03
N LEU A 33 24.36 -20.95 7.12
CA LEU A 33 22.99 -21.14 7.62
C LEU A 33 22.37 -19.87 8.18
N GLN A 34 23.15 -19.00 8.81
CA GLN A 34 22.67 -17.68 9.25
C GLN A 34 22.23 -16.83 8.04
N SER A 35 22.99 -16.92 6.95
CA SER A 35 22.70 -16.19 5.70
C SER A 35 21.51 -16.82 4.94
N PHE A 36 21.35 -18.14 5.02
CA PHE A 36 20.33 -18.91 4.31
C PHE A 36 19.72 -19.99 5.22
N PRO A 37 18.71 -19.66 6.03
CA PRO A 37 18.13 -20.59 6.98
C PRO A 37 17.40 -21.73 6.27
N ASP A 38 17.84 -22.96 6.50
CA ASP A 38 17.20 -24.19 6.02
C ASP A 38 17.19 -25.23 7.14
N SER A 39 16.00 -25.75 7.46
CA SER A 39 15.80 -26.67 8.60
C SER A 39 16.49 -28.02 8.40
N ARG A 40 16.66 -28.48 7.17
CA ARG A 40 17.36 -29.74 6.86
C ARG A 40 18.85 -29.55 7.00
N ALA A 41 19.40 -28.45 6.47
CA ALA A 41 20.81 -28.13 6.65
C ALA A 41 21.16 -27.87 8.12
N GLN A 42 20.30 -27.19 8.89
CA GLN A 42 20.46 -27.03 10.35
C GLN A 42 20.56 -28.38 11.07
N SER A 43 19.63 -29.30 10.80
CA SER A 43 19.66 -30.64 11.41
C SER A 43 20.92 -31.44 11.07
N MET A 44 21.54 -31.20 9.91
CA MET A 44 22.78 -31.86 9.50
C MET A 44 24.00 -31.25 10.20
N ILE A 45 24.03 -29.93 10.41
CA ILE A 45 25.10 -29.26 11.17
C ILE A 45 25.03 -29.63 12.65
N ASP A 46 23.84 -29.67 13.24
CA ASP A 46 23.66 -30.08 14.64
C ASP A 46 24.15 -31.52 14.85
N LYS A 47 23.83 -32.44 13.92
CA LYS A 47 24.36 -33.82 13.94
C LYS A 47 25.88 -33.89 13.75
N ALA A 48 26.44 -33.07 12.85
CA ALA A 48 27.89 -33.01 12.66
C ALA A 48 28.62 -32.50 13.92
N GLN A 49 27.98 -31.60 14.67
CA GLN A 49 28.48 -31.11 15.95
C GLN A 49 28.40 -32.16 17.06
N MET A 50 27.32 -32.93 17.14
CA MET A 50 27.24 -34.06 18.07
C MET A 50 28.36 -35.09 17.81
N LEU A 51 28.59 -35.45 16.53
CA LEU A 51 29.69 -36.35 16.16
C LEU A 51 31.08 -35.79 16.48
N ARG A 52 31.26 -34.47 16.39
CA ARG A 52 32.48 -33.78 16.81
C ARG A 52 32.68 -33.90 18.31
N ASP A 53 31.66 -33.63 19.12
CA ASP A 53 31.76 -33.66 20.58
C ASP A 53 32.00 -35.09 21.08
N GLU A 54 31.39 -36.09 20.44
CA GLU A 54 31.70 -37.51 20.67
C GLU A 54 33.16 -37.85 20.33
N ALA A 55 33.68 -37.37 19.20
CA ALA A 55 35.07 -37.61 18.82
C ALA A 55 36.07 -36.94 19.77
N VAL A 56 35.75 -35.74 20.28
CA VAL A 56 36.57 -35.05 21.29
C VAL A 56 36.56 -35.81 22.62
N SER A 57 35.39 -36.27 23.07
CA SER A 57 35.24 -37.06 24.30
C SER A 57 36.07 -38.34 24.27
N ILE A 58 36.06 -39.06 23.14
CA ILE A 58 36.88 -40.26 22.94
C ILE A 58 38.38 -39.94 23.05
N LEU A 59 38.84 -38.81 22.51
CA LEU A 59 40.26 -38.40 22.51
C LEU A 59 40.77 -37.82 23.85
N GLN A 60 39.87 -37.55 24.79
CA GLN A 60 40.16 -37.04 26.13
C GLN A 60 40.31 -38.15 27.18
N GLN A 61 39.97 -39.41 26.87
CA GLN A 61 40.10 -40.52 27.82
C GLN A 61 41.58 -40.83 28.13
N ASP A 62 41.89 -41.11 29.41
CA ASP A 62 43.26 -41.30 29.92
C ASP A 62 43.94 -42.59 29.40
N ARG A 63 43.17 -43.56 28.90
CA ARG A 63 43.68 -44.82 28.32
C ARG A 63 43.16 -45.01 26.89
N LEU A 64 43.81 -44.36 25.94
CA LEU A 64 43.49 -44.46 24.52
C LEU A 64 44.02 -45.76 23.90
N GLN A 65 43.13 -46.61 23.41
CA GLN A 65 43.49 -47.74 22.55
C GLN A 65 43.54 -47.29 21.07
N PRO A 66 44.28 -48.00 20.21
CA PRO A 66 44.33 -47.67 18.78
C PRO A 66 42.96 -47.80 18.08
N ARG A 67 42.04 -48.60 18.62
CA ARG A 67 40.64 -48.69 18.16
C ARG A 67 39.87 -47.38 18.40
N ASP A 68 40.10 -46.74 19.54
CA ASP A 68 39.39 -45.51 19.94
C ASP A 68 39.80 -44.33 19.04
N VAL A 69 41.07 -44.28 18.63
CA VAL A 69 41.57 -43.28 17.67
C VAL A 69 40.97 -43.51 16.27
N ALA A 70 40.79 -44.76 15.85
CA ALA A 70 40.14 -45.09 14.59
C ALA A 70 38.65 -44.73 14.59
N GLU A 71 37.95 -44.98 15.70
CA GLU A 71 36.55 -44.60 15.90
C GLU A 71 36.36 -43.07 15.88
N ALA A 72 37.21 -42.32 16.60
CA ALA A 72 37.18 -40.86 16.58
C ALA A 72 37.40 -40.30 15.16
N ARG A 73 38.33 -40.88 14.39
CA ARG A 73 38.54 -40.51 12.98
C ARG A 73 37.33 -40.82 12.10
N ALA A 74 36.68 -41.97 12.31
CA ALA A 74 35.47 -42.32 11.57
C ALA A 74 34.33 -41.33 11.84
N LYS A 75 34.12 -40.93 13.10
CA LYS A 75 33.12 -39.92 13.49
C LYS A 75 33.43 -38.54 12.89
N VAL A 76 34.70 -38.12 12.89
CA VAL A 76 35.13 -36.87 12.24
C VAL A 76 34.88 -36.90 10.73
N ASN A 77 35.18 -38.01 10.06
CA ASN A 77 34.92 -38.16 8.62
C ASN A 77 33.41 -38.14 8.28
N GLN A 78 32.58 -38.75 9.13
CA GLN A 78 31.12 -38.67 9.01
C GLN A 78 30.60 -37.24 9.21
N ALA A 79 31.16 -36.50 10.17
CA ALA A 79 30.83 -35.09 10.38
C ALA A 79 31.18 -34.24 9.15
N PHE A 80 32.36 -34.43 8.54
CA PHE A 80 32.73 -33.77 7.27
C PHE A 80 31.76 -34.09 6.12
N ALA A 81 31.29 -35.34 6.02
CA ALA A 81 30.33 -35.72 4.98
C ALA A 81 28.98 -35.01 5.16
N LEU A 82 28.50 -34.90 6.41
CA LEU A 82 27.28 -34.17 6.75
C LEU A 82 27.40 -32.67 6.48
N ILE A 83 28.54 -32.06 6.83
CA ILE A 83 28.80 -30.64 6.56
C ILE A 83 28.81 -30.38 5.04
N LYS A 84 29.48 -31.22 4.26
CA LYS A 84 29.49 -31.09 2.79
C LYS A 84 28.09 -31.20 2.19
N GLN A 85 27.24 -32.08 2.72
CA GLN A 85 25.85 -32.20 2.29
C GLN A 85 25.02 -30.97 2.69
N ALA A 86 25.16 -30.47 3.92
CA ALA A 86 24.50 -29.26 4.39
C ALA A 86 24.87 -28.03 3.56
N VAL A 87 26.18 -27.82 3.34
CA VAL A 87 26.71 -26.75 2.49
C VAL A 87 26.16 -26.88 1.07
N ARG A 88 26.09 -28.10 0.51
CA ARG A 88 25.51 -28.30 -0.82
C ARG A 88 24.03 -27.94 -0.89
N ILE A 89 23.23 -28.29 0.11
CA ILE A 89 21.79 -27.95 0.15
C ILE A 89 21.61 -26.42 0.14
N VAL A 90 22.41 -25.72 0.95
CA VAL A 90 22.38 -24.26 1.07
C VAL A 90 22.91 -23.55 -0.18
N LEU A 91 23.98 -24.06 -0.81
CA LEU A 91 24.59 -23.45 -1.98
C LEU A 91 23.90 -23.81 -3.31
N ASP A 92 23.50 -25.07 -3.53
CA ASP A 92 22.91 -25.52 -4.81
C ASP A 92 21.43 -25.12 -4.93
N GLY A 93 20.71 -24.90 -3.83
CA GLY A 93 19.27 -24.58 -3.85
C GLY A 93 18.97 -23.06 -3.92
N PRO A 94 18.96 -22.36 -2.78
CA PRO A 94 18.57 -20.95 -2.70
C PRO A 94 19.43 -20.02 -3.56
N LEU A 95 20.74 -20.20 -3.53
CA LEU A 95 21.70 -19.31 -4.20
C LEU A 95 21.66 -19.42 -5.72
N ARG A 96 21.58 -20.63 -6.28
CA ARG A 96 21.38 -20.81 -7.73
C ARG A 96 20.04 -20.25 -8.19
N ARG A 97 18.97 -20.43 -7.40
CA ARG A 97 17.65 -19.85 -7.70
C ARG A 97 17.68 -18.32 -7.70
N LEU A 98 18.35 -17.72 -6.72
CA LEU A 98 18.54 -16.26 -6.64
C LEU A 98 19.28 -15.73 -7.86
N ARG A 99 20.40 -16.35 -8.23
CA ARG A 99 21.18 -15.98 -9.42
C ARG A 99 20.36 -16.11 -10.70
N ASN A 100 19.70 -17.25 -10.93
CA ASN A 100 18.87 -17.45 -12.12
C ASN A 100 17.74 -16.42 -12.20
N ARG A 101 17.10 -16.10 -11.07
CA ARG A 101 16.02 -15.12 -11.00
C ARG A 101 16.52 -13.71 -11.29
N LEU A 102 17.71 -13.34 -10.81
CA LEU A 102 18.35 -12.07 -11.15
C LEU A 102 18.66 -12.02 -12.65
N GLU A 103 19.26 -13.05 -13.23
CA GLU A 103 19.57 -13.12 -14.67
C GLU A 103 18.30 -13.01 -15.54
N GLU A 104 17.22 -13.71 -15.17
CA GLU A 104 15.93 -13.61 -15.86
C GLU A 104 15.34 -12.19 -15.78
N LEU A 105 15.35 -11.57 -14.60
CA LEU A 105 14.89 -10.18 -14.43
C LEU A 105 15.72 -9.21 -15.27
N MET A 106 17.05 -9.37 -15.27
CA MET A 106 17.94 -8.53 -16.06
C MET A 106 17.64 -8.65 -17.57
N ARG A 107 17.42 -9.85 -18.08
CA ARG A 107 17.01 -10.06 -19.49
C ARG A 107 15.68 -9.39 -19.82
N GLN A 108 14.69 -9.47 -18.93
CA GLN A 108 13.39 -8.81 -19.12
C GLN A 108 13.53 -7.28 -19.16
N VAL A 109 14.32 -6.72 -18.24
CA VAL A 109 14.59 -5.27 -18.20
C VAL A 109 15.34 -4.83 -19.44
N GLU A 110 16.38 -5.56 -19.87
CA GLU A 110 17.14 -5.27 -21.09
C GLU A 110 16.24 -5.18 -22.31
N HIS A 111 15.35 -6.16 -22.51
CA HIS A 111 14.42 -6.18 -23.63
C HIS A 111 13.49 -4.95 -23.62
N LEU A 112 12.96 -4.58 -22.44
CA LEU A 112 12.05 -3.44 -22.33
C LEU A 112 12.76 -2.09 -22.45
N VAL A 113 13.98 -1.97 -21.93
CA VAL A 113 14.78 -0.74 -22.01
C VAL A 113 15.19 -0.47 -23.46
N LEU A 114 15.66 -1.50 -24.18
CA LEU A 114 16.02 -1.38 -25.60
C LEU A 114 14.82 -1.01 -26.49
N GLY A 115 13.63 -1.53 -26.19
CA GLY A 115 12.41 -1.18 -26.93
C GLY A 115 11.75 0.15 -26.53
N GLY A 116 12.02 0.65 -25.32
CA GLY A 116 11.30 1.78 -24.72
C GLY A 116 11.97 3.15 -24.85
N GLY A 117 13.27 3.21 -25.17
CA GLY A 117 14.00 4.48 -25.34
C GLY A 117 14.08 5.35 -24.08
N CYS A 118 13.95 4.74 -22.89
CA CYS A 118 13.93 5.45 -21.61
C CYS A 118 15.34 5.54 -21.01
N LYS A 119 15.98 6.72 -21.07
CA LYS A 119 17.33 6.91 -20.50
C LYS A 119 17.39 6.67 -18.99
N ALA A 120 16.32 6.95 -18.25
CA ALA A 120 16.28 6.67 -16.81
C ALA A 120 16.27 5.16 -16.53
N GLY A 121 15.51 4.39 -17.32
CA GLY A 121 15.54 2.92 -17.26
C GLY A 121 16.91 2.36 -17.64
N GLU A 122 17.59 2.94 -18.64
CA GLU A 122 18.97 2.57 -18.99
C GLU A 122 19.96 2.84 -17.86
N ARG A 123 19.84 3.97 -17.14
CA ARG A 123 20.71 4.29 -16.00
C ARG A 123 20.56 3.25 -14.90
N LEU A 124 19.31 2.96 -14.50
CA LEU A 124 19.01 1.94 -13.49
C LEU A 124 19.47 0.54 -13.93
N LEU A 125 19.34 0.21 -15.22
CA LEU A 125 19.85 -1.05 -15.76
C LEU A 125 21.39 -1.14 -15.66
N ARG A 126 22.12 -0.04 -15.95
CA ARG A 126 23.58 -0.01 -15.78
C ARG A 126 23.99 -0.17 -14.32
N GLU A 127 23.27 0.47 -13.41
CA GLU A 127 23.48 0.33 -11.97
C GLU A 127 23.22 -1.11 -11.51
N ALA A 128 22.10 -1.72 -11.92
CA ALA A 128 21.82 -3.13 -11.64
C ALA A 128 22.90 -4.07 -12.19
N LYS A 129 23.44 -3.81 -13.39
CA LYS A 129 24.56 -4.58 -13.96
C LYS A 129 25.85 -4.41 -13.16
N GLN A 130 26.10 -3.24 -12.61
CA GLN A 130 27.27 -3.01 -11.77
C GLN A 130 27.16 -3.79 -10.46
N ILE A 131 26.02 -3.70 -9.79
CA ILE A 131 25.76 -4.46 -8.55
C ILE A 131 25.80 -5.97 -8.82
N GLN A 132 25.31 -6.42 -9.98
CA GLN A 132 25.43 -7.83 -10.39
C GLN A 132 26.90 -8.28 -10.49
N ARG A 133 27.78 -7.48 -11.09
CA ARG A 133 29.23 -7.80 -11.17
C ARG A 133 29.86 -7.84 -9.78
N GLU A 134 29.45 -6.94 -8.89
CA GLU A 134 29.90 -6.95 -7.49
C GLU A 134 29.40 -8.20 -6.76
N CYS A 135 28.15 -8.64 -7.02
CA CYS A 135 27.62 -9.92 -6.53
C CYS A 135 28.45 -11.11 -7.03
N GLU A 136 28.79 -11.14 -8.33
CA GLU A 136 29.64 -12.19 -8.93
C GLU A 136 31.06 -12.22 -8.34
N ASN A 137 31.64 -11.06 -8.03
CA ASN A 137 32.92 -10.96 -7.35
C ASN A 137 32.84 -11.46 -5.90
N ALA A 138 31.77 -11.14 -5.17
CA ALA A 138 31.54 -11.66 -3.81
C ALA A 138 31.37 -13.19 -3.81
N PHE A 139 30.69 -13.74 -4.82
CA PHE A 139 30.64 -15.19 -5.05
C PHE A 139 32.02 -15.81 -5.29
N ALA A 140 32.86 -15.18 -6.11
CA ALA A 140 34.22 -15.65 -6.36
C ALA A 140 35.08 -15.61 -5.08
N ALA A 141 34.86 -14.61 -4.21
CA ALA A 141 35.53 -14.45 -2.93
C ALA A 141 35.00 -15.38 -1.82
N LYS A 142 33.95 -16.18 -2.09
CA LYS A 142 33.25 -17.05 -1.11
C LYS A 142 32.58 -16.31 0.05
N ASP A 143 32.30 -15.02 -0.13
CA ASP A 143 31.52 -14.22 0.82
C ASP A 143 30.04 -14.27 0.43
N PHE A 144 29.36 -15.33 0.86
CA PHE A 144 28.00 -15.65 0.41
C PHE A 144 26.94 -14.75 1.05
N ALA A 145 27.18 -14.24 2.26
CA ALA A 145 26.28 -13.30 2.93
C ALA A 145 26.21 -12.00 2.13
N LYS A 146 27.37 -11.42 1.81
CA LYS A 146 27.49 -10.22 0.99
C LYS A 146 26.98 -10.44 -0.43
N ALA A 147 27.23 -11.61 -1.02
CA ALA A 147 26.68 -11.95 -2.34
C ALA A 147 25.14 -11.98 -2.32
N ALA A 148 24.52 -12.53 -1.27
CA ALA A 148 23.06 -12.54 -1.13
C ALA A 148 22.50 -11.11 -1.13
N GLU A 149 23.05 -10.24 -0.28
CA GLU A 149 22.63 -8.84 -0.14
C GLU A 149 22.79 -8.06 -1.44
N LEU A 150 23.92 -8.21 -2.13
CA LEU A 150 24.18 -7.55 -3.41
C LEU A 150 23.23 -8.05 -4.49
N CYS A 151 22.94 -9.34 -4.54
CA CYS A 151 22.01 -9.88 -5.51
C CYS A 151 20.56 -9.43 -5.24
N ASP A 152 20.12 -9.33 -3.98
CA ASP A 152 18.83 -8.72 -3.63
C ASP A 152 18.79 -7.24 -3.99
N GLY A 153 19.88 -6.50 -3.72
CA GLY A 153 20.06 -5.11 -4.15
C GLY A 153 19.91 -4.95 -5.66
N ALA A 154 20.62 -5.76 -6.46
CA ALA A 154 20.51 -5.75 -7.91
C ALA A 154 19.07 -6.06 -8.38
N MET A 155 18.40 -7.02 -7.74
CA MET A 155 17.00 -7.34 -8.03
C MET A 155 16.06 -6.17 -7.74
N THR A 156 16.26 -5.41 -6.66
CA THR A 156 15.41 -4.25 -6.35
C THR A 156 15.55 -3.15 -7.40
N VAL A 157 16.78 -2.82 -7.81
CA VAL A 157 17.05 -1.81 -8.83
C VAL A 157 16.50 -2.27 -10.19
N ALA A 158 16.70 -3.55 -10.56
CA ALA A 158 16.15 -4.13 -11.78
C ALA A 158 14.60 -4.07 -11.80
N LYS A 159 13.93 -4.37 -10.68
CA LYS A 159 12.46 -4.27 -10.57
C LYS A 159 11.98 -2.82 -10.72
N GLN A 160 12.69 -1.86 -10.15
CA GLN A 160 12.36 -0.43 -10.32
C GLN A 160 12.48 -0.02 -11.79
N ALA A 161 13.55 -0.41 -12.47
CA ALA A 161 13.72 -0.18 -13.91
C ALA A 161 12.57 -0.80 -14.72
N LEU A 162 12.20 -2.05 -14.42
CA LEU A 162 11.12 -2.78 -15.08
C LEU A 162 9.78 -2.02 -14.96
N GLN A 163 9.39 -1.65 -13.74
CA GLN A 163 8.12 -0.95 -13.49
C GLN A 163 8.06 0.40 -14.18
N LEU A 164 9.19 1.11 -14.23
CA LEU A 164 9.29 2.41 -14.86
C LEU A 164 9.07 2.28 -16.37
N CYS A 165 9.79 1.35 -17.02
CA CYS A 165 9.66 1.09 -18.45
C CYS A 165 8.26 0.59 -18.83
N GLN A 166 7.65 -0.32 -18.05
CA GLN A 166 6.31 -0.83 -18.30
C GLN A 166 5.26 0.28 -18.33
N LYS A 167 5.26 1.17 -17.32
CA LYS A 167 4.31 2.29 -17.25
C LYS A 167 4.43 3.22 -18.47
N ILE A 168 5.65 3.48 -18.93
CA ILE A 168 5.86 4.34 -20.11
C ILE A 168 5.34 3.67 -21.39
N ILE A 169 5.63 2.38 -21.57
CA ILE A 169 5.17 1.61 -22.73
C ILE A 169 3.64 1.54 -22.77
N GLU A 170 2.99 1.39 -21.61
CA GLU A 170 1.53 1.41 -21.51
C GLU A 170 0.93 2.77 -21.94
N GLU A 171 1.47 3.89 -21.46
CA GLU A 171 0.98 5.22 -21.86
C GLU A 171 1.23 5.47 -23.36
N LYS A 172 2.37 5.04 -23.90
CA LYS A 172 2.67 5.14 -25.33
C LYS A 172 1.68 4.33 -26.17
N ARG A 173 1.38 3.07 -25.79
CA ARG A 173 0.38 2.23 -26.48
C ARG A 173 -1.01 2.83 -26.42
N ARG A 174 -1.42 3.39 -25.27
CA ARG A 174 -2.71 4.10 -25.13
C ARG A 174 -2.79 5.29 -26.07
N PHE A 175 -1.70 6.06 -26.16
CA PHE A 175 -1.62 7.19 -27.07
C PHE A 175 -1.72 6.76 -28.53
N GLU A 176 -0.97 5.75 -28.96
CA GLU A 176 -1.02 5.23 -30.33
C GLU A 176 -2.43 4.74 -30.71
N ASN A 177 -3.07 3.97 -29.83
CA ASN A 177 -4.44 3.48 -30.05
C ASN A 177 -5.47 4.61 -30.16
N LEU A 178 -5.34 5.66 -29.33
CA LEU A 178 -6.25 6.80 -29.36
C LEU A 178 -5.95 7.75 -30.53
N ARG A 179 -4.68 7.88 -30.92
CA ARG A 179 -4.26 8.68 -32.06
C ARG A 179 -4.93 8.19 -33.33
N ASP A 180 -4.90 6.89 -33.58
CA ASP A 180 -5.45 6.33 -34.82
C ASP A 180 -6.97 6.52 -34.88
N ARG A 181 -7.68 6.31 -33.75
CA ARG A 181 -9.12 6.61 -33.64
C ARG A 181 -9.45 8.09 -33.81
N ALA A 182 -8.64 8.97 -33.21
CA ALA A 182 -8.83 10.41 -33.28
C ALA A 182 -8.57 10.93 -34.69
N ARG A 183 -7.59 10.37 -35.40
CA ARG A 183 -7.30 10.70 -36.79
C ARG A 183 -8.53 10.46 -37.66
N ASP A 184 -9.11 9.26 -37.61
CA ASP A 184 -10.28 8.89 -38.40
C ASP A 184 -11.48 9.82 -38.11
N ALA A 185 -11.74 10.12 -36.83
CA ALA A 185 -12.83 11.01 -36.44
C ALA A 185 -12.63 12.44 -36.98
N VAL A 186 -11.43 12.99 -36.78
CA VAL A 186 -11.09 14.36 -37.18
C VAL A 186 -11.08 14.51 -38.70
N GLU A 187 -10.54 13.54 -39.44
CA GLU A 187 -10.52 13.54 -40.91
C GLU A 187 -11.95 13.50 -41.49
N ARG A 188 -12.85 12.68 -40.92
CA ARG A 188 -14.26 12.58 -41.35
C ARG A 188 -15.07 13.84 -41.04
N SER A 189 -14.81 14.51 -39.93
CA SER A 189 -15.60 15.67 -39.49
C SER A 189 -15.39 16.95 -40.32
N GLY A 190 -14.26 17.07 -41.02
CA GLY A 190 -13.89 18.31 -41.72
C GLY A 190 -13.66 19.54 -40.82
N ASN A 191 -13.76 19.42 -39.48
CA ASN A 191 -13.67 20.54 -38.55
C ASN A 191 -12.21 21.01 -38.37
N GLN A 192 -11.92 22.22 -38.84
CA GLN A 192 -10.56 22.80 -38.78
C GLN A 192 -10.04 22.97 -37.34
N ARG A 193 -10.91 23.31 -36.37
CA ARG A 193 -10.51 23.42 -34.97
C ARG A 193 -10.16 22.07 -34.35
N ALA A 194 -10.86 21.01 -34.74
CA ALA A 194 -10.55 19.65 -34.29
C ALA A 194 -9.18 19.19 -34.83
N LYS A 195 -8.86 19.54 -36.09
CA LYS A 195 -7.53 19.33 -36.69
C LYS A 195 -6.41 20.05 -35.93
N GLU A 196 -6.61 21.32 -35.58
CA GLU A 196 -5.63 22.08 -34.79
C GLU A 196 -5.37 21.46 -33.42
N VAL A 197 -6.42 21.03 -32.71
CA VAL A 197 -6.29 20.36 -31.40
C VAL A 197 -5.59 19.02 -31.53
N TYR A 198 -5.91 18.24 -32.58
CA TYR A 198 -5.22 16.99 -32.90
C TYR A 198 -3.73 17.21 -33.16
N HIS A 199 -3.34 18.19 -33.98
CA HIS A 199 -1.93 18.51 -34.22
C HIS A 199 -1.20 18.96 -32.94
N LYS A 200 -1.85 19.75 -32.07
CA LYS A 200 -1.28 20.09 -30.76
C LYS A 200 -1.04 18.86 -29.89
N ALA A 201 -1.94 17.88 -29.92
CA ALA A 201 -1.76 16.61 -29.21
C ALA A 201 -0.55 15.83 -29.72
N LEU A 202 -0.35 15.78 -31.05
CA LEU A 202 0.82 15.14 -31.66
C LEU A 202 2.12 15.83 -31.27
N ASN A 203 2.16 17.16 -31.26
CA ASN A 203 3.34 17.92 -30.87
C ASN A 203 3.73 17.65 -29.41
N LEU A 204 2.75 17.60 -28.49
CA LEU A 204 3.01 17.25 -27.09
C LEU A 204 3.52 15.83 -26.92
N ALA A 205 3.06 14.88 -27.75
CA ALA A 205 3.59 13.52 -27.75
C ALA A 205 5.04 13.47 -28.25
N GLY A 206 5.39 14.28 -29.26
CA GLY A 206 6.77 14.46 -29.70
C GLY A 206 7.67 15.00 -28.57
N SER A 207 7.22 16.05 -27.87
CA SER A 207 7.92 16.57 -26.68
C SER A 207 8.00 15.56 -25.54
N ALA A 208 7.02 14.67 -25.40
CA ALA A 208 7.07 13.58 -24.43
C ALA A 208 8.16 12.56 -24.77
N GLU A 209 8.32 12.20 -26.05
CA GLU A 209 9.40 11.33 -26.50
C GLU A 209 10.78 11.97 -26.31
N GLU A 210 10.91 13.27 -26.55
CA GLU A 210 12.14 14.02 -26.24
C GLU A 210 12.46 14.02 -24.74
N ALA A 211 11.46 14.23 -23.88
CA ALA A 211 11.62 14.13 -22.43
C ALA A 211 12.07 12.73 -21.98
N LEU A 212 11.54 11.67 -22.60
CA LEU A 212 12.00 10.29 -22.36
C LEU A 212 13.46 10.09 -22.76
N ARG A 213 13.85 10.62 -23.92
CA ARG A 213 15.24 10.63 -24.39
C ARG A 213 16.14 11.47 -23.50
N ASN A 214 15.64 12.43 -22.74
CA ASN A 214 16.44 13.20 -21.78
C ASN A 214 16.50 12.54 -20.40
N GLY A 215 15.59 11.59 -20.12
CA GLY A 215 15.50 10.87 -18.86
C GLY A 215 14.46 11.44 -17.88
N ASP A 216 13.69 12.46 -18.29
CA ASP A 216 12.67 13.11 -17.47
C ASP A 216 11.32 12.38 -17.56
N THR A 217 11.24 11.25 -16.88
CA THR A 217 10.11 10.32 -16.96
C THR A 217 8.81 10.89 -16.40
N GLN A 218 8.89 11.73 -15.37
CA GLN A 218 7.70 12.41 -14.82
C GLN A 218 7.12 13.43 -15.79
N LEU A 219 7.99 14.20 -16.45
CA LEU A 219 7.57 15.19 -17.45
C LEU A 219 6.96 14.48 -18.66
N ALA A 220 7.62 13.44 -19.17
CA ALA A 220 7.09 12.62 -20.25
C ALA A 220 5.70 12.07 -19.94
N LYS A 221 5.48 11.51 -18.73
CA LYS A 221 4.15 11.03 -18.33
C LYS A 221 3.09 12.13 -18.31
N ARG A 222 3.43 13.32 -17.81
CA ARG A 222 2.50 14.46 -17.80
C ARG A 222 2.15 14.89 -19.23
N LEU A 223 3.13 14.94 -20.12
CA LEU A 223 2.93 15.31 -21.52
C LEU A 223 2.09 14.27 -22.28
N TYR A 224 2.31 12.96 -22.06
CA TYR A 224 1.43 11.91 -22.61
C TYR A 224 0.00 12.01 -22.10
N ASN A 225 -0.22 12.29 -20.82
CA ASN A 225 -1.57 12.47 -20.29
C ASN A 225 -2.27 13.71 -20.88
N GLN A 226 -1.53 14.79 -21.08
CA GLN A 226 -2.05 15.99 -21.73
C GLN A 226 -2.38 15.73 -23.20
N SER A 227 -1.51 15.03 -23.94
CA SER A 227 -1.77 14.68 -25.33
C SER A 227 -2.99 13.76 -25.45
N LEU A 228 -3.15 12.77 -24.57
CA LEU A 228 -4.33 11.90 -24.49
C LEU A 228 -5.63 12.69 -24.28
N MET A 229 -5.66 13.63 -23.34
CA MET A 229 -6.84 14.48 -23.11
C MET A 229 -7.17 15.35 -24.33
N LEU A 230 -6.15 15.87 -25.02
CA LEU A 230 -6.36 16.65 -26.25
C LEU A 230 -6.87 15.78 -27.40
N LEU A 231 -6.44 14.52 -27.53
CA LEU A 231 -6.98 13.59 -28.52
C LEU A 231 -8.46 13.31 -28.27
N VAL A 232 -8.86 13.06 -27.02
CA VAL A 232 -10.28 12.89 -26.66
C VAL A 232 -11.09 14.14 -27.02
N ARG A 233 -10.58 15.32 -26.64
CA ARG A 233 -11.23 16.58 -26.99
C ARG A 233 -11.33 16.79 -28.51
N ALA A 234 -10.32 16.41 -29.28
CA ALA A 234 -10.37 16.50 -30.73
C ALA A 234 -11.46 15.60 -31.32
N MET A 235 -11.64 14.39 -30.77
CA MET A 235 -12.73 13.49 -31.15
C MET A 235 -14.11 14.06 -30.80
N ASP A 236 -14.27 14.64 -29.61
CA ASP A 236 -15.54 15.27 -29.20
C ASP A 236 -15.89 16.44 -30.13
N MET A 237 -14.90 17.24 -30.52
CA MET A 237 -15.05 18.35 -31.48
C MET A 237 -15.27 17.88 -32.93
N ALA A 238 -14.92 16.64 -33.25
CA ALA A 238 -15.18 16.04 -34.55
C ALA A 238 -16.63 15.51 -34.67
N ASN A 239 -17.29 15.20 -33.54
CA ASN A 239 -18.66 14.68 -33.50
C ASN A 239 -19.77 15.78 -33.48
N VAL A 240 -19.41 17.03 -33.81
CA VAL A 240 -20.23 18.24 -33.57
C VAL A 240 -21.55 18.28 -34.32
N ASP A 241 -21.70 17.55 -35.43
CA ASP A 241 -22.92 17.56 -36.26
C ASP A 241 -23.71 16.23 -36.22
N SER A 242 -23.50 15.39 -35.19
CA SER A 242 -24.34 14.19 -35.06
C SER A 242 -25.76 14.58 -34.61
N PRO A 243 -26.83 14.01 -35.20
CA PRO A 243 -28.22 14.28 -34.82
C PRO A 243 -28.47 14.12 -33.30
N GLN A 244 -27.73 13.20 -32.68
CA GLN A 244 -27.78 12.94 -31.24
C GLN A 244 -27.34 14.15 -30.38
N VAL A 245 -26.39 14.97 -30.85
CA VAL A 245 -25.95 16.16 -30.09
C VAL A 245 -27.02 17.24 -30.13
N ILE A 246 -27.72 17.40 -31.26
CA ILE A 246 -28.82 18.35 -31.40
C ILE A 246 -29.96 17.97 -30.44
N ASP A 247 -30.39 16.70 -30.46
CA ASP A 247 -31.42 16.17 -29.56
C ASP A 247 -31.04 16.32 -28.08
N GLN A 248 -29.78 16.00 -27.72
CA GLN A 248 -29.28 16.17 -26.36
C GLN A 248 -29.26 17.63 -25.92
N THR A 249 -28.94 18.56 -26.82
CA THR A 249 -28.91 19.99 -26.51
C THR A 249 -30.31 20.52 -26.20
N ASP A 250 -31.31 20.10 -26.97
CA ASP A 250 -32.70 20.54 -26.76
C ASP A 250 -33.33 19.92 -25.50
N VAL A 251 -33.04 18.66 -25.20
CA VAL A 251 -33.42 18.02 -23.92
C VAL A 251 -32.76 18.74 -22.75
N ALA A 252 -31.46 19.03 -22.83
CA ALA A 252 -30.73 19.72 -21.78
C ALA A 252 -31.23 21.17 -21.58
N ARG A 253 -31.59 21.88 -22.65
CA ARG A 253 -32.20 23.22 -22.56
C ARG A 253 -33.56 23.19 -21.88
N SER A 254 -34.38 22.18 -22.16
CA SER A 254 -35.69 22.00 -21.53
C SER A 254 -35.54 21.76 -20.02
N ARG A 255 -34.63 20.87 -19.63
CA ARG A 255 -34.28 20.61 -18.23
C ARG A 255 -33.71 21.84 -17.51
N LEU A 256 -32.89 22.64 -18.20
CA LEU A 256 -32.35 23.88 -17.63
C LEU A 256 -33.47 24.88 -17.28
N LYS A 257 -34.51 24.99 -18.11
CA LYS A 257 -35.68 25.86 -17.82
C LYS A 257 -36.42 25.42 -16.56
N GLU A 258 -36.60 24.12 -16.37
CA GLU A 258 -37.18 23.54 -15.15
C GLU A 258 -36.32 23.84 -13.92
N LEU A 259 -35.01 23.63 -14.01
CA LEU A 259 -34.07 23.94 -12.93
C LEU A 259 -34.01 25.44 -12.60
N MET A 260 -34.16 26.31 -13.60
CA MET A 260 -34.28 27.76 -13.37
C MET A 260 -35.57 28.11 -12.60
N ALA A 261 -36.69 27.44 -12.90
CA ALA A 261 -37.94 27.63 -12.16
C ALA A 261 -37.80 27.17 -10.69
N GLN A 262 -37.22 25.99 -10.47
CA GLN A 262 -36.95 25.47 -9.12
C GLN A 262 -36.01 26.39 -8.32
N ALA A 263 -34.91 26.84 -8.94
CA ALA A 263 -33.96 27.74 -8.27
C ALA A 263 -34.57 29.11 -7.95
N ARG A 264 -35.57 29.60 -8.72
CA ARG A 264 -36.32 30.82 -8.39
C ARG A 264 -37.16 30.64 -7.13
N GLU A 265 -37.85 29.52 -6.99
CA GLU A 265 -38.64 29.24 -5.77
C GLU A 265 -37.72 29.14 -4.56
N CYS A 266 -36.61 28.41 -4.65
CA CYS A 266 -35.67 28.32 -3.53
C CYS A 266 -35.02 29.69 -3.17
N LEU A 267 -34.85 30.59 -4.14
CA LEU A 267 -34.35 31.95 -3.88
C LEU A 267 -35.40 32.89 -3.27
N ARG A 268 -36.70 32.61 -3.42
CA ARG A 268 -37.75 33.33 -2.69
C ARG A 268 -37.71 33.00 -1.20
N GLU A 269 -37.41 31.75 -0.88
CA GLU A 269 -37.31 31.24 0.49
C GLU A 269 -35.96 31.59 1.16
N SER A 270 -34.91 31.88 0.38
CA SER A 270 -33.56 32.13 0.88
C SER A 270 -33.08 33.57 0.67
N ASN A 271 -32.61 34.22 1.75
CA ASN A 271 -32.05 35.57 1.73
C ASN A 271 -30.54 35.63 1.42
N GLN A 272 -29.94 34.57 0.87
CA GLN A 272 -28.48 34.56 0.63
C GLN A 272 -28.06 35.36 -0.63
N PRO A 273 -27.21 36.40 -0.49
CA PRO A 273 -26.80 37.25 -1.62
C PRO A 273 -25.93 36.50 -2.65
N ARG A 274 -25.15 35.52 -2.20
CA ARG A 274 -24.29 34.69 -3.06
C ARG A 274 -25.10 33.75 -3.95
N ALA A 275 -26.24 33.26 -3.47
CA ALA A 275 -27.14 32.42 -4.25
C ALA A 275 -27.81 33.23 -5.38
N ARG A 276 -28.20 34.49 -5.11
CA ARG A 276 -28.71 35.42 -6.13
C ARG A 276 -27.69 35.69 -7.24
N LEU A 277 -26.43 35.97 -6.89
CA LEU A 277 -25.35 36.17 -7.87
C LEU A 277 -25.09 34.93 -8.75
N LEU A 278 -25.11 33.73 -8.17
CA LEU A 278 -24.95 32.48 -8.92
C LEU A 278 -26.12 32.24 -9.88
N PHE A 279 -27.35 32.56 -9.46
CA PHE A 279 -28.53 32.46 -10.30
C PHE A 279 -28.51 33.43 -11.48
N GLU A 280 -28.10 34.69 -11.26
CA GLU A 280 -27.94 35.65 -12.36
C GLU A 280 -26.89 35.21 -13.38
N ARG A 281 -25.77 34.64 -12.92
CA ARG A 281 -24.75 34.07 -13.80
C ARG A 281 -25.28 32.88 -14.58
N ALA A 282 -26.00 31.97 -13.94
CA ALA A 282 -26.65 30.86 -14.62
C ALA A 282 -27.68 31.33 -15.65
N ARG A 283 -28.40 32.43 -15.38
CA ARG A 283 -29.33 33.04 -16.33
C ARG A 283 -28.63 33.56 -17.58
N ARG A 284 -27.48 34.24 -17.41
CA ARG A 284 -26.67 34.71 -18.55
C ARG A 284 -26.15 33.55 -19.39
N LEU A 285 -25.63 32.50 -18.75
CA LEU A 285 -25.18 31.29 -19.44
C LEU A 285 -26.32 30.59 -20.19
N ALA A 286 -27.53 30.56 -19.62
CA ALA A 286 -28.70 30.03 -20.30
C ALA A 286 -29.01 30.82 -21.58
N THR A 287 -29.03 32.16 -21.51
CA THR A 287 -29.27 33.01 -22.70
C THR A 287 -28.17 32.87 -23.76
N GLU A 288 -26.91 32.75 -23.33
CA GLU A 288 -25.78 32.52 -24.24
C GLU A 288 -25.84 31.13 -24.88
N ALA A 289 -26.36 30.12 -24.18
CA ALA A 289 -26.57 28.79 -24.73
C ALA A 289 -27.69 28.78 -25.77
N GLU A 290 -28.77 29.54 -25.56
CA GLU A 290 -29.85 29.67 -26.54
C GLU A 290 -29.36 30.36 -27.82
N LEU A 291 -28.54 31.41 -27.69
CA LEU A 291 -27.91 32.07 -28.83
C LEU A 291 -26.96 31.13 -29.59
N ALA A 292 -26.09 30.43 -28.86
CA ALA A 292 -25.18 29.44 -29.46
C ALA A 292 -25.96 28.32 -30.18
N GLY A 293 -27.06 27.84 -29.62
CA GLY A 293 -27.92 26.84 -30.25
C GLY A 293 -28.59 27.35 -31.53
N LYS A 294 -29.06 28.61 -31.55
CA LYS A 294 -29.65 29.23 -32.76
C LYS A 294 -28.66 29.41 -33.90
N GLU A 295 -27.39 29.62 -33.56
CA GLU A 295 -26.29 29.76 -34.52
C GLU A 295 -25.70 28.42 -34.97
N GLY A 296 -26.31 27.29 -34.60
CA GLY A 296 -25.83 25.94 -34.94
C GLY A 296 -24.62 25.47 -34.12
N ARG A 297 -24.19 26.23 -33.10
CA ARG A 297 -23.08 25.89 -32.20
C ARG A 297 -23.55 24.99 -31.04
N HIS A 298 -24.10 23.81 -31.36
CA HIS A 298 -24.78 22.93 -30.40
C HIS A 298 -23.88 22.45 -29.24
N HIS A 299 -22.60 22.18 -29.48
CA HIS A 299 -21.69 21.76 -28.40
C HIS A 299 -21.36 22.89 -27.43
N GLU A 300 -21.22 24.12 -27.93
CA GLU A 300 -21.03 25.31 -27.08
C GLU A 300 -22.30 25.58 -26.25
N ALA A 301 -23.46 25.41 -26.86
CA ALA A 301 -24.74 25.48 -26.16
C ALA A 301 -24.85 24.42 -25.06
N LEU A 302 -24.48 23.16 -25.34
CA LEU A 302 -24.51 22.07 -24.38
C LEU A 302 -23.59 22.33 -23.17
N TRP A 303 -22.34 22.73 -23.40
CA TRP A 303 -21.40 23.06 -22.32
C TRP A 303 -21.90 24.23 -21.45
N LYS A 304 -22.46 25.27 -22.07
CA LYS A 304 -23.05 26.41 -21.33
C LYS A 304 -24.27 25.98 -20.52
N VAL A 305 -25.10 25.08 -21.04
CA VAL A 305 -26.23 24.48 -20.33
C VAL A 305 -25.76 23.69 -19.11
N GLU A 306 -24.78 22.79 -19.26
CA GLU A 306 -24.24 22.00 -18.15
C GLU A 306 -23.63 22.87 -17.05
N LEU A 307 -22.92 23.93 -17.43
CA LEU A 307 -22.35 24.88 -16.48
C LEU A 307 -23.45 25.63 -15.73
N ALA A 308 -24.49 26.08 -16.43
CA ALA A 308 -25.65 26.70 -15.82
C ALA A 308 -26.39 25.74 -14.88
N GLU A 309 -26.57 24.47 -15.25
CA GLU A 309 -27.15 23.45 -14.37
C GLU A 309 -26.36 23.26 -13.08
N LYS A 310 -25.02 23.17 -13.16
CA LYS A 310 -24.15 23.03 -11.98
C LYS A 310 -24.29 24.23 -11.05
N MET A 311 -24.37 25.44 -11.61
CA MET A 311 -24.59 26.67 -10.83
C MET A 311 -25.98 26.67 -10.17
N LEU A 312 -27.03 26.28 -10.90
CA LEU A 312 -28.41 26.23 -10.36
C LEU A 312 -28.58 25.16 -9.28
N ARG A 313 -27.99 23.97 -9.46
CA ARG A 313 -27.97 22.94 -8.41
C ARG A 313 -27.28 23.46 -7.14
N ARG A 314 -26.20 24.23 -7.30
CA ARG A 314 -25.52 24.88 -6.18
C ARG A 314 -26.36 25.98 -5.55
N VAL A 315 -27.13 26.73 -6.33
CA VAL A 315 -28.13 27.69 -5.80
C VAL A 315 -29.15 26.95 -4.94
N CYS A 316 -29.77 25.88 -5.45
CA CYS A 316 -30.73 25.06 -4.70
C CYS A 316 -30.14 24.41 -3.45
N GLN A 317 -28.85 24.04 -3.49
CA GLN A 317 -28.12 23.53 -2.32
C GLN A 317 -27.84 24.61 -1.26
N MET A 318 -27.59 25.85 -1.69
CA MET A 318 -27.29 26.97 -0.80
C MET A 318 -28.55 27.62 -0.22
N SER A 319 -29.65 27.59 -0.96
CA SER A 319 -30.95 28.10 -0.52
C SER A 319 -31.72 27.09 0.33
N GLY A 320 -31.44 25.80 0.19
CA GLY A 320 -31.86 24.80 1.15
C GLY A 320 -31.02 24.90 2.43
N ASP A 321 -31.69 24.97 3.57
CA ASP A 321 -31.17 24.84 4.93
C ASP A 321 -30.59 23.42 5.21
N GLY A 322 -29.98 22.80 4.18
CA GLY A 322 -30.02 21.37 3.92
C GLY A 322 -28.67 20.64 3.89
N ASP A 323 -27.53 21.32 3.87
CA ASP A 323 -26.24 20.60 3.94
C ASP A 323 -26.01 20.00 5.33
N GLY A 324 -26.34 20.72 6.40
CA GLY A 324 -26.29 20.20 7.78
C GLY A 324 -27.35 19.13 8.04
N ARG A 325 -28.60 19.35 7.60
CA ARG A 325 -29.69 18.38 7.83
C ARG A 325 -29.56 17.11 6.98
N ARG A 326 -29.02 17.17 5.76
CA ARG A 326 -28.77 15.95 4.95
C ARG A 326 -27.63 15.12 5.53
N ILE A 327 -26.55 15.76 5.98
CA ILE A 327 -25.44 15.07 6.64
C ILE A 327 -25.93 14.49 7.97
N SER A 328 -26.65 15.26 8.77
CA SER A 328 -27.24 14.80 10.04
C SER A 328 -28.20 13.64 9.82
N ASN A 329 -29.13 13.71 8.84
CA ASN A 329 -30.06 12.62 8.52
C ASN A 329 -29.34 11.37 8.01
N ARG A 330 -28.30 11.54 7.18
CA ARG A 330 -27.48 10.41 6.73
C ARG A 330 -26.76 9.75 7.91
N ILE A 331 -26.18 10.54 8.82
CA ILE A 331 -25.53 10.01 10.02
C ILE A 331 -26.57 9.32 10.91
N SER A 332 -27.78 9.87 11.07
CA SER A 332 -28.88 9.19 11.78
C SER A 332 -29.20 7.82 11.18
N HIS A 333 -29.28 7.73 9.86
CA HIS A 333 -29.51 6.43 9.18
C HIS A 333 -28.36 5.46 9.40
N GLU A 334 -27.11 5.91 9.32
CA GLU A 334 -25.94 5.06 9.57
C GLU A 334 -25.85 4.60 11.03
N ILE A 335 -26.30 5.42 11.99
CA ILE A 335 -26.42 5.03 13.40
C ILE A 335 -27.46 3.92 13.56
N VAL A 336 -28.63 4.06 12.92
CA VAL A 336 -29.68 3.04 12.97
C VAL A 336 -29.19 1.72 12.35
N ASN A 337 -28.52 1.78 11.20
CA ASN A 337 -27.93 0.61 10.54
C ASN A 337 -26.85 -0.04 11.42
N ALA A 338 -25.96 0.74 12.02
CA ALA A 338 -24.94 0.19 12.90
C ALA A 338 -25.57 -0.46 14.16
N LYS A 339 -26.69 0.06 14.68
CA LYS A 339 -27.44 -0.59 15.77
C LYS A 339 -28.05 -1.92 15.34
N THR A 340 -28.60 -2.00 14.13
CA THR A 340 -29.10 -3.28 13.59
C THR A 340 -27.96 -4.27 13.40
N ASP A 341 -26.82 -3.83 12.88
CA ASP A 341 -25.64 -4.69 12.67
C ASP A 341 -25.05 -5.18 14.00
N ILE A 342 -25.02 -4.34 15.03
CA ILE A 342 -24.65 -4.72 16.41
C ILE A 342 -25.61 -5.77 16.95
N ALA A 343 -26.93 -5.58 16.78
CA ALA A 343 -27.94 -6.52 17.25
C ALA A 343 -27.83 -7.88 16.54
N GLU A 344 -27.57 -7.87 15.23
CA GLU A 344 -27.29 -9.08 14.45
C GLU A 344 -25.98 -9.76 14.87
N ALA A 345 -24.92 -8.99 15.12
CA ALA A 345 -23.67 -9.53 15.61
C ALA A 345 -23.85 -10.16 17.01
N ARG A 346 -24.66 -9.55 17.89
CA ARG A 346 -25.02 -10.11 19.20
C ARG A 346 -25.86 -11.39 19.10
N SER A 347 -26.82 -11.46 18.18
CA SER A 347 -27.64 -12.66 18.01
C SER A 347 -26.82 -13.85 17.47
N LYS A 348 -25.83 -13.57 16.61
CA LYS A 348 -24.85 -14.56 16.12
C LYS A 348 -23.87 -15.03 17.21
N LEU A 349 -23.75 -14.30 18.32
CA LEU A 349 -22.87 -14.61 19.45
C LEU A 349 -23.50 -15.54 20.49
N ALA A 350 -24.71 -16.05 20.26
CA ALA A 350 -25.37 -16.98 21.17
C ALA A 350 -24.64 -18.34 21.22
N GLY A 351 -23.82 -18.56 22.27
CA GLY A 351 -23.08 -19.81 22.51
C GLY A 351 -21.68 -19.61 23.11
N ASP A 352 -20.79 -20.60 22.94
CA ASP A 352 -19.39 -20.64 23.39
C ASP A 352 -18.49 -19.73 22.51
N ALA A 353 -18.91 -18.48 22.36
CA ALA A 353 -18.34 -17.52 21.43
C ALA A 353 -17.00 -16.95 21.92
N PRO A 354 -16.10 -16.54 21.01
CA PRO A 354 -14.80 -15.99 21.38
C PRO A 354 -14.95 -14.67 22.14
N LYS A 355 -14.34 -14.59 23.33
CA LYS A 355 -14.36 -13.40 24.22
C LYS A 355 -13.89 -12.09 23.55
N ASP A 356 -13.08 -12.20 22.50
CA ASP A 356 -12.66 -11.07 21.67
C ASP A 356 -13.83 -10.45 20.89
N ALA A 357 -14.76 -11.26 20.38
CA ALA A 357 -15.91 -10.77 19.62
C ALA A 357 -16.91 -10.02 20.52
N GLU A 358 -17.12 -10.51 21.75
CA GLU A 358 -17.94 -9.83 22.75
C GLU A 358 -17.35 -8.46 23.10
N MET A 359 -16.03 -8.38 23.33
CA MET A 359 -15.37 -7.12 23.65
C MET A 359 -15.44 -6.11 22.48
N LEU A 360 -15.24 -6.57 21.24
CA LEU A 360 -15.36 -5.71 20.06
C LEU A 360 -16.79 -5.17 19.86
N ILE A 361 -17.82 -5.96 20.18
CA ILE A 361 -19.21 -5.48 20.16
C ILE A 361 -19.44 -4.40 21.22
N ASN A 362 -18.94 -4.59 22.44
CA ASN A 362 -19.07 -3.57 23.48
C ASN A 362 -18.37 -2.25 23.07
N MET A 363 -17.24 -2.34 22.35
CA MET A 363 -16.57 -1.16 21.78
C MET A 363 -17.34 -0.52 20.63
N ALA A 364 -18.05 -1.31 19.81
CA ALA A 364 -18.94 -0.81 18.76
C ALA A 364 -20.15 -0.07 19.35
N GLU A 365 -20.82 -0.64 20.35
CA GLU A 365 -21.93 -0.02 21.09
C GLU A 365 -21.53 1.31 21.70
N PHE A 366 -20.38 1.32 22.38
CA PHE A 366 -19.83 2.54 22.96
C PHE A 366 -19.60 3.64 21.92
N ALA A 367 -19.09 3.26 20.74
CA ALA A 367 -18.86 4.20 19.65
C ALA A 367 -20.18 4.74 19.06
N ILE A 368 -21.24 3.92 18.99
CA ILE A 368 -22.56 4.37 18.52
C ILE A 368 -23.27 5.28 19.52
N ASP A 369 -23.22 4.98 20.81
CA ASP A 369 -23.76 5.87 21.84
C ASP A 369 -23.07 7.24 21.82
N ARG A 370 -21.77 7.25 21.51
CA ARG A 370 -20.99 8.47 21.31
C ARG A 370 -21.41 9.20 20.03
N ALA A 371 -21.71 8.47 18.96
CA ALA A 371 -22.23 9.04 17.72
C ALA A 371 -23.60 9.71 17.91
N GLU A 372 -24.50 9.11 18.70
CA GLU A 372 -25.80 9.68 19.02
C GLU A 372 -25.70 10.94 19.87
N ARG A 373 -24.91 10.89 20.95
CA ARG A 373 -24.65 12.07 21.79
C ARG A 373 -24.03 13.22 20.98
N ALA A 374 -23.12 12.88 20.06
CA ALA A 374 -22.50 13.84 19.15
C ALA A 374 -23.50 14.48 18.19
N LEU A 375 -24.39 13.68 17.61
CA LEU A 375 -25.40 14.13 16.66
C LEU A 375 -26.45 15.01 17.36
N ASN A 376 -26.89 14.64 18.56
CA ASN A 376 -27.79 15.42 19.39
C ASN A 376 -27.18 16.79 19.77
N ALA A 377 -25.87 16.83 19.98
CA ALA A 377 -25.11 18.07 20.19
C ALA A 377 -24.81 18.85 18.89
N ARG A 378 -25.35 18.44 17.74
CA ARG A 378 -25.13 19.01 16.39
C ARG A 378 -23.67 19.01 15.94
N ARG A 379 -22.91 17.96 16.31
CA ARG A 379 -21.49 17.81 15.99
C ARG A 379 -21.27 16.70 14.96
N ASP A 380 -21.75 16.94 13.74
CA ASP A 380 -21.82 15.95 12.66
C ASP A 380 -20.48 15.28 12.33
N ARG A 381 -19.37 16.04 12.33
CA ARG A 381 -18.03 15.49 12.03
C ARG A 381 -17.59 14.43 13.04
N PHE A 382 -17.97 14.63 14.30
CA PHE A 382 -17.60 13.74 15.38
C PHE A 382 -18.57 12.56 15.46
N ALA A 383 -19.85 12.79 15.20
CA ALA A 383 -20.84 11.72 15.02
C ALA A 383 -20.42 10.75 13.90
N LEU A 384 -20.02 11.28 12.74
CA LEU A 384 -19.52 10.47 11.63
C LEU A 384 -18.25 9.69 11.99
N ALA A 385 -17.30 10.31 12.69
CA ALA A 385 -16.08 9.63 13.11
C ALA A 385 -16.36 8.46 14.06
N ALA A 386 -17.36 8.60 14.93
CA ALA A 386 -17.78 7.57 15.87
C ALA A 386 -18.56 6.43 15.17
N VAL A 387 -19.42 6.74 14.20
CA VAL A 387 -20.07 5.73 13.33
C VAL A 387 -19.02 4.88 12.60
N LEU A 388 -18.02 5.51 11.98
CA LEU A 388 -16.96 4.80 11.27
C LEU A 388 -16.11 3.91 12.20
N ALA A 389 -15.89 4.34 13.45
CA ALA A 389 -15.22 3.53 14.45
C ALA A 389 -16.04 2.27 14.79
N SER A 390 -17.36 2.41 14.97
CA SER A 390 -18.27 1.28 15.18
C SER A 390 -18.25 0.29 14.02
N GLN A 391 -18.36 0.78 12.78
CA GLN A 391 -18.35 -0.06 11.58
C GLN A 391 -17.04 -0.87 11.46
N ARG A 392 -15.89 -0.27 11.84
CA ARG A 392 -14.63 -1.01 11.91
C ARG A 392 -14.70 -2.14 12.92
N PHE A 393 -15.11 -1.86 14.16
CA PHE A 393 -15.25 -2.92 15.18
C PHE A 393 -16.16 -4.05 14.70
N LEU A 394 -17.31 -3.73 14.08
CA LEU A 394 -18.23 -4.71 13.51
C LEU A 394 -17.60 -5.57 12.39
N THR A 395 -16.86 -4.96 11.46
CA THR A 395 -16.13 -5.73 10.43
C THR A 395 -15.13 -6.71 11.05
N HIS A 396 -14.50 -6.32 12.16
CA HIS A 396 -13.58 -7.22 12.87
C HIS A 396 -14.32 -8.30 13.67
N VAL A 397 -15.51 -8.03 14.20
CA VAL A 397 -16.40 -9.04 14.79
C VAL A 397 -16.77 -10.09 13.75
N GLU A 398 -17.21 -9.68 12.56
CA GLU A 398 -17.54 -10.62 11.47
C GLU A 398 -16.36 -11.51 11.11
N ARG A 399 -15.15 -10.93 11.02
CA ARG A 399 -13.93 -11.73 10.78
C ARG A 399 -13.67 -12.73 11.89
N VAL A 400 -13.77 -12.32 13.16
CA VAL A 400 -13.56 -13.22 14.30
C VAL A 400 -14.57 -14.38 14.27
N LEU A 401 -15.84 -14.09 13.98
CA LEU A 401 -16.90 -15.11 13.86
C LEU A 401 -16.70 -16.04 12.66
N GLN A 402 -16.13 -15.55 11.55
CA GLN A 402 -15.91 -16.34 10.33
C GLN A 402 -14.64 -17.19 10.37
N THR A 403 -13.54 -16.68 10.93
CA THR A 403 -12.21 -17.32 10.79
C THR A 403 -11.86 -18.27 11.92
N GLN A 404 -12.47 -18.20 13.11
CA GLN A 404 -12.09 -18.98 14.33
C GLN A 404 -10.58 -19.04 14.67
N ASP A 405 -9.73 -18.35 13.91
CA ASP A 405 -8.28 -18.44 14.01
C ASP A 405 -7.75 -17.77 15.27
N LYS A 406 -6.79 -18.44 15.90
CA LYS A 406 -6.00 -17.89 17.00
C LYS A 406 -5.22 -16.69 16.48
N SER A 407 -5.44 -15.53 17.10
CA SER A 407 -4.76 -14.30 16.72
C SER A 407 -3.25 -14.42 16.92
N ASP A 408 -2.46 -14.04 15.90
CA ASP A 408 -0.99 -13.88 15.98
C ASP A 408 -0.58 -12.70 16.90
N VAL A 409 -1.53 -11.95 17.43
CA VAL A 409 -1.30 -10.77 18.26
C VAL A 409 -0.89 -11.22 19.67
N THR A 410 0.40 -11.05 19.98
CA THR A 410 0.95 -11.36 21.30
C THR A 410 0.75 -10.20 22.29
N LYS A 411 0.75 -10.54 23.59
CA LYS A 411 0.68 -9.58 24.70
C LYS A 411 1.77 -8.50 24.60
N GLU A 412 2.99 -8.89 24.23
CA GLU A 412 4.14 -7.98 24.11
C GLU A 412 3.91 -6.89 23.06
N ILE A 413 3.35 -7.27 21.90
CA ILE A 413 3.04 -6.34 20.80
C ILE A 413 1.99 -5.33 21.26
N VAL A 414 0.92 -5.79 21.94
CA VAL A 414 -0.16 -4.92 22.41
C VAL A 414 0.33 -3.97 23.51
N GLN A 415 1.17 -4.45 24.44
CA GLN A 415 1.73 -3.62 25.51
C GLN A 415 2.64 -2.52 24.94
N LEU A 416 3.51 -2.85 23.98
CA LEU A 416 4.35 -1.87 23.31
C LEU A 416 3.52 -0.81 22.56
N GLN A 417 2.44 -1.23 21.91
CA GLN A 417 1.54 -0.32 21.19
C GLN A 417 0.73 0.57 22.14
N LEU A 418 0.33 0.06 23.31
CA LEU A 418 -0.34 0.85 24.33
C LEU A 418 0.61 1.94 24.89
N GLN A 419 1.88 1.60 25.15
CA GLN A 419 2.88 2.60 25.57
C GLN A 419 3.03 3.73 24.55
N ARG A 420 3.12 3.39 23.26
CA ARG A 420 3.17 4.39 22.18
C ARG A 420 1.90 5.23 22.09
N LEU A 421 0.74 4.63 22.36
CA LEU A 421 -0.53 5.36 22.39
C LEU A 421 -0.56 6.36 23.55
N ASP A 422 -0.05 5.96 24.72
CA ASP A 422 0.03 6.81 25.91
C ASP A 422 0.95 8.02 25.67
N GLU A 423 2.11 7.79 25.06
CA GLU A 423 3.03 8.85 24.63
C GLU A 423 2.34 9.82 23.65
N ALA A 424 1.63 9.29 22.64
CA ALA A 424 0.94 10.11 21.64
C ALA A 424 -0.24 10.91 22.22
N ILE A 425 -0.96 10.34 23.19
CA ILE A 425 -2.02 11.06 23.92
C ILE A 425 -1.40 12.19 24.75
N ALA A 426 -0.32 11.93 25.48
CA ALA A 426 0.37 12.94 26.29
C ALA A 426 0.96 14.09 25.42
N GLU A 427 1.57 13.75 24.29
CA GLU A 427 2.08 14.74 23.33
C GLU A 427 0.92 15.59 22.77
N SER A 428 -0.20 14.96 22.47
CA SER A 428 -1.38 15.66 21.95
C SER A 428 -2.05 16.53 22.99
N GLU A 429 -2.08 16.13 24.27
CA GLU A 429 -2.54 16.97 25.38
C GLU A 429 -1.74 18.26 25.48
N ASN A 430 -0.40 18.16 25.46
CA ASN A 430 0.48 19.32 25.53
C ASN A 430 0.28 20.27 24.35
N ARG A 431 0.05 19.73 23.15
CA ARG A 431 -0.23 20.54 21.94
C ARG A 431 -1.62 21.15 21.95
N ILE A 432 -2.63 20.45 22.46
CA ILE A 432 -4.01 20.91 22.49
C ILE A 432 -4.25 21.91 23.63
N GLN A 433 -3.45 21.91 24.69
CA GLN A 433 -3.46 22.98 25.70
C GLN A 433 -3.20 24.36 25.08
N LEU A 434 -2.43 24.42 23.99
CA LEU A 434 -2.13 25.64 23.23
C LEU A 434 -3.19 25.99 22.17
N ALA A 435 -4.11 25.06 21.86
CA ALA A 435 -5.13 25.24 20.82
C ALA A 435 -6.49 25.62 21.43
N SER A 436 -7.13 26.67 20.89
CA SER A 436 -8.42 27.20 21.38
C SER A 436 -9.65 26.42 20.95
N GLU A 437 -9.51 25.34 20.17
CA GLU A 437 -10.65 24.70 19.52
C GLU A 437 -11.20 23.49 20.30
N ASP A 438 -12.47 23.58 20.71
CA ASP A 438 -13.18 22.57 21.50
C ASP A 438 -13.22 21.16 20.86
N TRP A 439 -13.23 21.08 19.53
CA TRP A 439 -13.30 19.80 18.83
C TRP A 439 -12.05 18.91 19.00
N ASN A 440 -10.87 19.48 19.24
CA ASN A 440 -9.63 18.72 19.42
C ASN A 440 -9.64 17.98 20.75
N ARG A 441 -10.17 18.64 21.79
CA ARG A 441 -10.41 18.05 23.12
C ARG A 441 -11.42 16.91 23.04
N HIS A 442 -12.46 17.03 22.22
CA HIS A 442 -13.44 15.94 22.04
C HIS A 442 -12.88 14.70 21.33
N PHE A 443 -12.00 14.86 20.34
CA PHE A 443 -11.32 13.70 19.74
C PHE A 443 -10.33 13.05 20.71
N LEU A 444 -9.57 13.86 21.45
CA LEU A 444 -8.61 13.39 22.44
C LEU A 444 -9.28 12.64 23.59
N ASN A 445 -10.38 13.16 24.15
CA ASN A 445 -11.15 12.46 25.18
C ASN A 445 -11.69 11.11 24.66
N GLY A 446 -12.04 11.03 23.37
CA GLY A 446 -12.44 9.77 22.74
C GLY A 446 -11.33 8.75 22.65
N ALA A 447 -10.11 9.19 22.37
CA ALA A 447 -8.94 8.32 22.42
C ALA A 447 -8.69 7.80 23.84
N LYS A 448 -8.86 8.63 24.88
CA LYS A 448 -8.71 8.23 26.29
C LYS A 448 -9.75 7.20 26.73
N GLU A 449 -11.00 7.40 26.34
CA GLU A 449 -12.08 6.47 26.66
C GLU A 449 -11.86 5.11 25.98
N ILE A 450 -11.48 5.08 24.69
CA ILE A 450 -11.13 3.84 23.99
C ILE A 450 -9.89 3.16 24.60
N ARG A 451 -8.89 3.95 25.01
CA ARG A 451 -7.72 3.44 25.74
C ARG A 451 -8.12 2.71 27.02
N GLN A 452 -9.13 3.18 27.76
CA GLN A 452 -9.62 2.48 28.94
C GLN A 452 -10.18 1.09 28.60
N PHE A 453 -10.97 0.97 27.52
CA PHE A 453 -11.43 -0.32 27.01
C PHE A 453 -10.28 -1.23 26.54
N VAL A 454 -9.23 -0.66 25.97
CA VAL A 454 -8.01 -1.42 25.61
C VAL A 454 -7.33 -1.99 26.84
N VAL A 455 -7.18 -1.21 27.92
CA VAL A 455 -6.59 -1.67 29.18
C VAL A 455 -7.42 -2.81 29.78
N GLU A 456 -8.74 -2.66 29.82
CA GLU A 456 -9.65 -3.72 30.27
C GLU A 456 -9.58 -4.99 29.39
N SER A 457 -9.43 -4.82 28.08
CA SER A 457 -9.26 -5.94 27.13
C SER A 457 -7.96 -6.70 27.40
N ILE A 458 -6.86 -5.99 27.66
CA ILE A 458 -5.57 -6.61 28.00
C ILE A 458 -5.66 -7.37 29.33
N GLN A 459 -6.35 -6.83 30.34
CA GLN A 459 -6.56 -7.50 31.62
C GLN A 459 -7.38 -8.79 31.48
N LYS A 460 -8.35 -8.80 30.57
CA LYS A 460 -9.19 -9.97 30.26
C LYS A 460 -8.52 -10.97 29.31
N GLY A 461 -7.31 -10.68 28.80
CA GLY A 461 -6.58 -11.53 27.87
C GLY A 461 -7.03 -11.43 26.41
N ASN A 462 -7.85 -10.42 26.07
CA ASN A 462 -8.42 -10.18 24.75
C ASN A 462 -7.49 -9.30 23.90
N TYR A 463 -6.35 -9.86 23.48
CA TYR A 463 -5.27 -9.09 22.83
C TYR A 463 -5.65 -8.59 21.43
N ARG A 464 -6.50 -9.32 20.70
CA ARG A 464 -6.98 -8.92 19.38
C ARG A 464 -7.90 -7.71 19.46
N ALA A 465 -8.85 -7.73 20.41
CA ALA A 465 -9.73 -6.59 20.66
C ALA A 465 -8.93 -5.35 21.13
N ALA A 466 -7.94 -5.55 22.00
CA ALA A 466 -7.04 -4.50 22.45
C ALA A 466 -6.26 -3.85 21.29
N HIS A 467 -5.73 -4.67 20.36
CA HIS A 467 -5.01 -4.16 19.19
C HIS A 467 -5.88 -3.25 18.31
N GLU A 468 -7.11 -3.67 18.01
CA GLU A 468 -8.03 -2.86 17.18
C GLU A 468 -8.46 -1.57 17.91
N GLY A 469 -8.69 -1.65 19.22
CA GLY A 469 -8.93 -0.48 20.05
C GLY A 469 -7.80 0.55 19.98
N ILE A 470 -6.54 0.09 20.01
CA ILE A 470 -5.37 0.96 19.89
C ILE A 470 -5.33 1.66 18.51
N GLN A 471 -5.63 0.94 17.43
CA GLN A 471 -5.65 1.55 16.08
C GLN A 471 -6.70 2.67 15.98
N VAL A 472 -7.91 2.43 16.49
CA VAL A 472 -8.98 3.44 16.49
C VAL A 472 -8.60 4.64 17.36
N ALA A 473 -7.98 4.41 18.53
CA ALA A 473 -7.50 5.48 19.39
C ALA A 473 -6.42 6.34 18.70
N PHE A 474 -5.45 5.72 18.00
CA PHE A 474 -4.46 6.46 17.21
C PHE A 474 -5.08 7.32 16.11
N ASP A 475 -6.13 6.84 15.45
CA ASP A 475 -6.81 7.62 14.42
C ASP A 475 -7.56 8.83 15.00
N LEU A 476 -8.11 8.71 16.21
CA LEU A 476 -8.70 9.85 16.93
C LEU A 476 -7.62 10.87 17.36
N VAL A 477 -6.47 10.40 17.85
CA VAL A 477 -5.31 11.25 18.18
C VAL A 477 -4.79 11.98 16.94
N ARG A 478 -4.68 11.30 15.79
CA ARG A 478 -4.29 11.95 14.53
C ARG A 478 -5.30 13.00 14.10
N LYS A 479 -6.60 12.74 14.29
CA LYS A 479 -7.67 13.69 13.96
C LYS A 479 -7.64 14.92 14.87
N SER A 480 -7.31 14.77 16.15
CA SER A 480 -7.19 15.91 17.08
C SER A 480 -6.01 16.83 16.77
N LEU A 481 -4.95 16.30 16.13
CA LEU A 481 -3.78 17.07 15.74
C LEU A 481 -3.85 17.69 14.34
N LYS A 482 -4.86 17.38 13.53
CA LYS A 482 -4.96 17.86 12.13
C LYS A 482 -5.12 19.38 11.99
N SER A 483 -5.71 20.07 12.97
CA SER A 483 -5.88 21.53 12.96
C SER A 483 -4.83 22.28 13.79
N VAL A 484 -3.93 21.57 14.48
CA VAL A 484 -2.90 22.19 15.31
C VAL A 484 -1.62 22.37 14.46
N PRO A 485 -1.07 23.60 14.34
CA PRO A 485 0.16 23.83 13.59
C PRO A 485 1.31 22.99 14.15
N ARG A 486 2.11 22.41 13.26
CA ARG A 486 3.35 21.71 13.65
C ARG A 486 4.39 22.79 13.96
N ASN A 487 4.89 22.80 15.19
CA ASN A 487 6.06 23.61 15.56
C ASN A 487 7.31 23.12 14.83
#